data_AF-L5KAT6-F1
#
_entry.id   AF-L5KAT6-F1
#
_cell.length_a   1.000
_cell.length_b   1.000
_cell.length_c   1.000
_cell.angle_alpha   90.00
_cell.angle_beta   90.00
_cell.angle_gamma   90.00
#
_symmetry.space_group_name_H-M   'P 1'
#
loop_
_entity.id
_entity.type
_entity.pdbx_description
1 polymer ?
#
loop_
_entity_poly.entity_id
_entity_poly.type
_entity_poly.pdbx_seq_one_letter_code
_entity_poly.pdbx_strand_id
1 'polypeptide(L)'
;MAHCIHLEPICFHIKVTQSIQNHHQEMIGFYGENGFHGLVAYDSGYALSDSPYYFSAYALKRSRNGKSLATSQYLMHEVAKQLNRNPDHFPIFAALSGYHILPDENLTSFHWSLLDLEHRLAPLKVRAHHLVLPPCEVVIKAVAVDTSTPQT
;
A
#
# COMPACT_ATOMS: atom_id res chain seq x y z
N MET A 1 0.48 -13.38 -25.06
CA MET A 1 0.75 -13.81 -23.67
C MET A 1 -0.48 -13.76 -22.76
N ALA A 2 -1.55 -12.99 -23.06
CA ALA A 2 -2.77 -12.93 -22.22
C ALA A 2 -3.62 -14.22 -22.20
N HIS A 3 -3.61 -15.04 -23.26
CA HIS A 3 -4.43 -16.26 -23.33
C HIS A 3 -3.93 -17.43 -22.47
N CYS A 4 -2.63 -17.48 -22.15
CA CYS A 4 -2.06 -18.60 -21.38
C CYS A 4 -2.45 -18.54 -19.89
N ILE A 5 -2.75 -17.34 -19.38
CA ILE A 5 -3.01 -17.09 -17.95
C ILE A 5 -4.40 -17.60 -17.51
N HIS A 6 -5.37 -17.65 -18.44
CA HIS A 6 -6.72 -18.15 -18.14
C HIS A 6 -6.84 -19.68 -18.24
N LEU A 7 -6.00 -20.34 -19.05
CA LEU A 7 -6.13 -21.78 -19.29
C LEU A 7 -5.59 -22.62 -18.12
N GLU A 8 -4.49 -22.21 -17.50
CA GLU A 8 -3.85 -22.96 -16.41
C GLU A 8 -4.70 -23.07 -15.13
N PRO A 9 -5.32 -21.99 -14.62
CA PRO A 9 -6.13 -22.05 -13.39
C PRO A 9 -7.38 -22.93 -13.53
N ILE A 10 -7.96 -22.99 -14.73
CA ILE A 10 -9.14 -23.81 -15.03
C ILE A 10 -8.79 -25.29 -14.90
N CYS A 11 -7.59 -25.70 -15.32
CA CYS A 11 -7.13 -27.08 -15.17
C CYS A 11 -6.98 -27.49 -13.69
N PHE A 12 -6.72 -26.53 -12.79
CA PHE A 12 -6.56 -26.77 -11.35
C PHE A 12 -7.84 -26.51 -10.53
N HIS A 13 -8.99 -26.33 -11.18
CA HIS A 13 -10.27 -25.99 -10.53
C HIS A 13 -10.22 -24.70 -9.69
N ILE A 14 -9.34 -23.77 -10.05
CA ILE A 14 -9.25 -22.46 -9.41
C ILE A 14 -10.27 -21.54 -10.07
N LYS A 15 -11.15 -20.94 -9.27
CA LYS A 15 -12.09 -19.92 -9.77
C LYS A 15 -11.30 -18.67 -10.16
N VAL A 16 -11.53 -18.19 -11.38
CA VAL A 16 -10.94 -16.94 -11.89
C VAL A 16 -12.07 -15.96 -12.17
N THR A 17 -11.92 -14.74 -11.67
CA THR A 17 -12.77 -13.60 -11.97
C THR A 17 -11.95 -12.53 -12.70
N GLN A 18 -12.61 -11.72 -13.52
CA GLN A 18 -11.98 -10.64 -14.26
C GLN A 18 -12.67 -9.33 -13.91
N SER A 19 -11.86 -8.32 -13.61
CA SER A 19 -12.36 -6.96 -13.39
C SER A 19 -12.64 -6.24 -14.71
N ILE A 20 -13.65 -5.37 -14.73
CA ILE A 20 -14.06 -4.63 -15.94
C ILE A 20 -13.67 -3.15 -15.84
N GLN A 21 -13.81 -2.56 -14.67
CA GLN A 21 -13.50 -1.18 -14.33
C GLN A 21 -12.25 -1.11 -13.45
N ASN A 22 -12.37 -0.55 -12.25
CA ASN A 22 -11.28 -0.34 -11.32
C ASN A 22 -11.02 -1.65 -10.56
N HIS A 23 -9.91 -2.29 -10.89
CA HIS A 23 -9.51 -3.57 -10.30
C HIS A 23 -9.45 -3.53 -8.77
N HIS A 24 -8.99 -2.43 -8.16
CA HIS A 24 -8.92 -2.33 -6.70
C HIS A 24 -10.31 -2.31 -6.06
N GLN A 25 -11.20 -1.45 -6.55
CA GLN A 25 -12.55 -1.32 -6.00
C GLN A 25 -13.35 -2.61 -6.18
N GLU A 26 -13.29 -3.22 -7.36
CA GLU A 26 -13.99 -4.47 -7.65
C GLU A 26 -13.47 -5.62 -6.80
N MET A 27 -12.15 -5.73 -6.60
CA MET A 27 -11.58 -6.78 -5.75
C MET A 27 -11.95 -6.61 -4.27
N ILE A 28 -11.99 -5.37 -3.77
CA ILE A 28 -12.41 -5.09 -2.38
C ILE A 28 -13.89 -5.44 -2.19
N GLY A 29 -14.76 -5.03 -3.12
CA GLY A 29 -16.18 -5.38 -3.11
C GLY A 29 -16.38 -6.90 -3.19
N PHE A 30 -15.74 -7.54 -4.16
CA PHE A 30 -15.77 -8.99 -4.33
C PHE A 30 -15.27 -9.73 -3.08
N TYR A 31 -14.23 -9.21 -2.41
CA TYR A 31 -13.74 -9.79 -1.16
C TYR A 31 -14.80 -9.77 -0.06
N GLY A 32 -15.44 -8.61 0.14
CA GLY A 32 -16.47 -8.40 1.16
C GLY A 32 -17.72 -9.25 0.94
N GLU A 33 -18.15 -9.44 -0.31
CA GLU A 33 -19.38 -10.18 -0.64
C GLU A 33 -19.24 -11.70 -0.50
N ASN A 34 -18.04 -12.24 -0.67
CA ASN A 34 -17.82 -13.68 -0.76
C ASN A 34 -17.26 -14.31 0.53
N GLY A 35 -17.07 -13.53 1.60
CA GLY A 35 -16.69 -14.05 2.92
C GLY A 35 -15.35 -14.78 2.96
N PHE A 36 -14.36 -14.33 2.17
CA PHE A 36 -13.05 -14.95 2.16
C PHE A 36 -12.31 -14.77 3.49
N HIS A 37 -11.47 -15.74 3.84
CA HIS A 37 -10.69 -15.73 5.08
C HIS A 37 -9.48 -14.81 5.03
N GLY A 38 -8.97 -14.50 3.84
CA GLY A 38 -7.79 -13.67 3.69
C GLY A 38 -7.48 -13.37 2.23
N LEU A 39 -6.65 -12.35 2.02
CA LEU A 39 -6.29 -11.82 0.72
C LEU A 39 -4.78 -11.94 0.53
N VAL A 40 -4.37 -12.53 -0.58
CA VAL A 40 -2.97 -12.56 -1.01
C VAL A 40 -2.85 -11.62 -2.21
N ALA A 41 -2.11 -10.52 -2.08
CA ALA A 41 -1.92 -9.58 -3.19
C ALA A 41 -0.52 -8.99 -3.22
N TYR A 42 -0.16 -8.42 -4.37
CA TYR A 42 1.11 -7.72 -4.55
C TYR A 42 1.01 -6.27 -4.07
N ASP A 43 -0.12 -5.61 -4.34
CA ASP A 43 -0.32 -4.20 -4.04
C ASP A 43 -0.68 -3.99 -2.56
N SER A 44 0.05 -3.09 -1.90
CA SER A 44 -0.14 -2.72 -0.50
C SER A 44 -1.44 -1.97 -0.21
N GLY A 45 -2.10 -1.39 -1.21
CA GLY A 45 -3.37 -0.68 -1.01
C GLY A 45 -4.50 -1.59 -0.57
N TYR A 46 -4.42 -2.89 -0.86
CA TYR A 46 -5.36 -3.87 -0.33
C TYR A 46 -5.22 -4.08 1.19
N ALA A 47 -4.10 -3.69 1.80
CA ALA A 47 -3.97 -3.71 3.24
C ALA A 47 -4.84 -2.63 3.92
N LEU A 48 -5.29 -1.63 3.16
CA LEU A 48 -6.17 -0.56 3.65
C LEU A 48 -7.64 -0.97 3.67
N SER A 49 -8.01 -2.12 3.08
CA SER A 49 -9.41 -2.53 2.92
C SER A 49 -9.95 -3.34 4.10
N ASP A 50 -9.44 -3.10 5.31
CA ASP A 50 -9.81 -3.77 6.58
C ASP A 50 -9.87 -5.31 6.51
N SER A 51 -9.07 -5.92 5.63
CA SER A 51 -8.98 -7.38 5.58
C SER A 51 -8.24 -7.88 6.84
N PRO A 52 -8.84 -8.79 7.63
CA PRO A 52 -8.20 -9.31 8.85
C PRO A 52 -6.92 -10.10 8.57
N TYR A 53 -6.78 -10.67 7.36
CA TYR A 53 -5.64 -11.48 6.96
C TYR A 53 -5.16 -11.09 5.56
N TYR A 54 -4.25 -10.12 5.50
CA TYR A 54 -3.58 -9.73 4.26
C TYR A 54 -2.15 -10.30 4.20
N PHE A 55 -1.83 -10.98 3.09
CA PHE A 55 -0.55 -11.63 2.85
C PHE A 55 0.13 -11.11 1.59
N SER A 56 1.46 -11.03 1.62
CA SER A 56 2.24 -10.57 0.49
C SER A 56 2.38 -11.64 -0.59
N ALA A 57 1.91 -11.35 -1.81
CA ALA A 57 2.25 -12.16 -2.98
C ALA A 57 3.76 -12.05 -3.31
N TYR A 58 4.39 -10.90 -3.02
CA TYR A 58 5.81 -10.68 -3.27
C TYR A 58 6.72 -11.57 -2.41
N ALA A 59 6.38 -11.74 -1.13
CA ALA A 59 7.12 -12.60 -0.22
C ALA A 59 6.78 -14.10 -0.37
N LEU A 60 5.87 -14.45 -1.30
CA LEU A 60 5.40 -15.81 -1.48
C LEU A 60 6.53 -16.69 -2.02
N LYS A 61 6.97 -17.64 -1.19
CA LYS A 61 8.09 -18.52 -1.49
C LYS A 61 7.69 -19.97 -1.25
N ARG A 62 8.01 -20.82 -2.22
CA ARG A 62 7.91 -22.26 -2.05
C ARG A 62 9.19 -22.77 -1.38
N SER A 63 9.03 -23.57 -0.33
CA SER A 63 10.13 -24.26 0.33
C SER A 63 10.89 -25.15 -0.65
N ARG A 64 12.21 -25.27 -0.48
CA ARG A 64 13.11 -26.06 -1.33
C ARG A 64 12.73 -27.55 -1.40
N ASN A 65 12.13 -28.08 -0.33
CA ASN A 65 11.62 -29.45 -0.30
C ASN A 65 10.27 -29.62 -1.03
N GLY A 66 9.70 -28.54 -1.56
CA GLY A 66 8.43 -28.52 -2.29
C GLY A 66 7.18 -28.69 -1.45
N LYS A 67 7.32 -28.87 -0.12
CA LYS A 67 6.24 -29.26 0.81
C LYS A 67 5.53 -28.12 1.50
N SER A 68 6.09 -26.91 1.49
CA SER A 68 5.52 -25.76 2.19
C SER A 68 5.53 -24.53 1.29
N LEU A 69 4.50 -23.71 1.45
CA LEU A 69 4.42 -22.36 0.93
C LEU A 69 4.55 -21.40 2.12
N ALA A 70 5.38 -20.37 2.00
CA ALA A 70 5.60 -19.38 3.03
C ALA A 70 5.37 -17.98 2.45
N THR A 71 4.75 -17.10 3.22
CA THR A 71 4.58 -15.69 2.90
C THR A 71 4.55 -14.87 4.19
N SER A 72 4.69 -13.56 4.06
CA SER A 72 4.56 -12.61 5.16
C SER A 72 3.12 -12.12 5.25
N GLN A 73 2.56 -12.20 6.45
CA GLN A 73 1.31 -11.54 6.80
C GLN A 73 1.60 -10.11 7.27
N TYR A 74 0.79 -9.14 6.86
CA TYR A 74 0.83 -7.80 7.42
C TYR A 74 -0.21 -7.63 8.51
N LEU A 75 0.24 -7.17 9.67
CA LEU A 75 -0.60 -6.92 10.84
C LEU A 75 -0.88 -5.43 10.94
N MET A 76 -1.96 -4.97 10.33
CA MET A 76 -2.28 -3.53 10.25
C MET A 76 -2.54 -2.89 11.62
N HIS A 77 -2.97 -3.68 12.62
CA HIS A 77 -3.08 -3.21 14.00
C HIS A 77 -1.72 -2.90 14.64
N GLU A 78 -0.66 -3.62 14.25
CA GLU A 78 0.69 -3.36 14.76
C GLU A 78 1.29 -2.14 14.05
N VAL A 79 1.01 -1.98 12.76
CA VAL A 79 1.30 -0.76 12.00
C VAL A 79 0.62 0.45 12.65
N ALA A 80 -0.64 0.30 13.09
CA ALA A 80 -1.39 1.36 13.79
C ALA A 80 -0.71 1.80 15.08
N LYS A 81 -0.22 0.86 15.88
CA LYS A 81 0.54 1.15 17.11
C LYS A 81 1.84 1.87 16.82
N GLN A 82 2.59 1.42 15.81
CA GLN A 82 3.87 2.04 15.44
C GLN A 82 3.70 3.45 14.89
N LEU A 83 2.61 3.70 14.17
CA LEU A 83 2.26 5.03 13.67
C LEU A 83 1.48 5.86 14.70
N ASN A 84 1.15 5.30 15.87
CA ASN A 84 0.29 5.90 16.90
C ASN A 84 -1.02 6.47 16.32
N ARG A 85 -1.67 5.73 15.40
CA ARG A 85 -2.80 6.22 14.61
C ARG A 85 -3.93 5.22 14.51
N ASN A 86 -5.16 5.71 14.47
CA ASN A 86 -6.34 4.88 14.21
C ASN A 86 -6.32 4.38 12.74
N PRO A 87 -6.49 3.06 12.51
CA PRO A 87 -6.66 2.47 11.17
C PRO A 87 -7.63 3.22 10.24
N ASP A 88 -8.69 3.84 10.77
CA ASP A 88 -9.67 4.60 9.99
C ASP A 88 -9.04 5.73 9.17
N HIS A 89 -7.88 6.24 9.59
CA HIS A 89 -7.15 7.30 8.89
C HIS A 89 -6.04 6.80 7.97
N PHE A 90 -5.86 5.48 7.83
CA PHE A 90 -4.87 4.90 6.95
C PHE A 90 -5.08 5.23 5.46
N PRO A 91 -6.31 5.36 4.93
CA PRO A 91 -6.49 5.82 3.56
C PRO A 91 -5.91 7.22 3.32
N ILE A 92 -6.11 8.14 4.27
CA ILE A 92 -5.55 9.51 4.21
C ILE A 92 -4.03 9.46 4.31
N PHE A 93 -3.51 8.67 5.25
CA PHE A 93 -2.08 8.43 5.41
C PHE A 93 -1.43 7.91 4.12
N ALA A 94 -2.03 6.90 3.48
CA ALA A 94 -1.53 6.29 2.27
C ALA A 94 -1.54 7.27 1.10
N ALA A 95 -2.62 8.04 0.93
CA ALA A 95 -2.72 9.07 -0.09
C ALA A 95 -1.59 10.10 0.03
N LEU A 96 -1.35 10.60 1.24
CA LEU A 96 -0.30 11.59 1.52
C LEU A 96 1.12 11.00 1.50
N SER A 97 1.27 9.69 1.69
CA SER A 97 2.56 8.99 1.56
C SER A 97 2.95 8.74 0.11
N GLY A 98 2.05 8.98 -0.85
CA GLY A 98 2.29 8.79 -2.27
C GLY A 98 1.71 7.52 -2.87
N TYR A 99 0.70 6.95 -2.22
CA TYR A 99 -0.17 6.00 -2.90
C TYR A 99 -0.97 6.74 -4.00
N HIS A 100 -1.32 6.06 -5.09
CA HIS A 100 -1.75 6.62 -6.39
C HIS A 100 -3.11 7.37 -6.42
N ILE A 101 -3.52 7.95 -5.31
CA ILE A 101 -4.76 8.72 -5.15
C ILE A 101 -4.55 10.18 -5.57
N LEU A 102 -3.36 10.75 -5.33
CA LEU A 102 -3.03 12.14 -5.64
C LEU A 102 -2.00 12.23 -6.76
N PRO A 103 -2.07 13.26 -7.63
CA PRO A 103 -1.06 13.46 -8.67
C PRO A 103 0.30 13.85 -8.05
N ASP A 104 1.37 13.34 -8.65
CA ASP A 104 2.76 13.49 -8.16
C ASP A 104 3.18 14.95 -7.95
N GLU A 105 2.66 15.87 -8.77
CA GLU A 105 2.94 17.31 -8.68
C GLU A 105 2.49 17.90 -7.33
N ASN A 106 1.26 17.57 -6.91
CA ASN A 106 0.70 18.05 -5.64
C ASN A 106 1.39 17.38 -4.45
N LEU A 107 1.71 16.09 -4.59
CA LEU A 107 2.36 15.30 -3.57
C LEU A 107 3.80 15.77 -3.30
N THR A 108 4.55 16.06 -4.37
CA THR A 108 5.94 16.54 -4.27
C THR A 108 5.99 17.86 -3.52
N SER A 109 5.12 18.82 -3.88
CA SER A 109 5.00 20.11 -3.18
C SER A 109 4.73 19.93 -1.68
N PHE A 110 3.81 19.03 -1.34
CA PHE A 110 3.46 18.71 0.05
C PHE A 110 4.60 18.03 0.81
N HIS A 111 5.29 17.03 0.23
CA HIS A 111 6.45 16.40 0.88
C HIS A 111 7.58 17.39 1.18
N TRP A 112 7.78 18.36 0.28
CA TRP A 112 8.76 19.43 0.49
C TRP A 112 8.32 20.50 1.47
N SER A 113 7.01 20.70 1.69
CA SER A 113 6.51 21.61 2.73
C SER A 113 6.60 21.00 4.13
N LEU A 114 6.50 19.67 4.24
CA LEU A 114 6.67 18.93 5.49
C LEU A 114 8.11 18.92 6.01
N LEU A 115 9.09 19.11 5.12
CA LEU A 115 10.49 19.27 5.48
C LEU A 115 10.74 20.72 5.87
N ASP A 116 10.66 20.99 7.18
CA ASP A 116 10.95 22.31 7.72
C ASP A 116 12.36 22.79 7.32
N LEU A 117 12.54 24.11 7.18
CA LEU A 117 13.77 24.73 6.64
C LEU A 117 15.04 24.38 7.44
N GLU A 118 14.89 23.87 8.69
CA GLU A 118 15.98 23.41 9.56
C GLU A 118 16.38 21.94 9.38
N HIS A 119 15.66 21.16 8.56
CA HIS A 119 16.00 19.76 8.33
C HIS A 119 17.30 19.65 7.52
N ARG A 120 18.20 18.69 7.84
CA ARG A 120 19.50 18.45 7.15
C ARG A 120 19.43 18.33 5.62
N LEU A 121 18.22 18.21 5.04
CA LEU A 121 17.95 18.08 3.62
C LEU A 121 17.48 19.39 2.97
N ALA A 122 17.29 20.49 3.72
CA ALA A 122 16.96 21.81 3.19
C ALA A 122 17.91 22.29 2.05
N PRO A 123 19.22 22.01 2.07
CA PRO A 123 20.12 22.35 0.96
C PRO A 123 19.90 21.53 -0.33
N LEU A 124 19.12 20.45 -0.28
CA LEU A 124 18.73 19.66 -1.46
C LEU A 124 17.49 20.23 -2.14
N LYS A 125 16.62 20.94 -1.39
CA LYS A 125 15.45 21.65 -1.93
C LYS A 125 15.85 22.70 -2.98
N VAL A 126 17.01 23.33 -2.81
CA VAL A 126 17.57 24.37 -3.72
C VAL A 126 18.26 23.76 -4.96
N ARG A 127 18.61 22.46 -4.92
CA ARG A 127 19.32 21.76 -6.01
C ARG A 127 18.46 20.77 -6.78
N ALA A 128 17.34 20.34 -6.20
CA ALA A 128 16.38 19.48 -6.86
C ALA A 128 15.49 20.33 -7.78
N HIS A 129 15.74 20.27 -9.07
CA HIS A 129 14.81 20.76 -10.09
C HIS A 129 13.51 19.94 -10.01
N HIS A 130 12.55 20.35 -9.17
CA HIS A 130 11.15 19.87 -9.04
C HIS A 130 10.81 18.35 -9.04
N LEU A 131 11.77 17.44 -9.18
CA LEU A 131 11.49 16.02 -9.47
C LEU A 131 12.22 15.03 -8.55
N VAL A 132 12.92 15.51 -7.52
CA VAL A 132 13.54 14.63 -6.53
C VAL A 132 12.62 14.55 -5.33
N LEU A 133 12.00 13.38 -5.11
CA LEU A 133 11.24 13.11 -3.90
C LEU A 133 12.21 12.93 -2.72
N PRO A 134 11.86 13.41 -1.52
CA PRO A 134 12.61 13.08 -0.32
C PRO A 134 12.60 11.56 -0.05
N PRO A 135 13.58 11.02 0.70
CA PRO A 135 13.59 9.60 1.05
C PRO A 135 12.28 9.18 1.74
N CYS A 136 11.71 8.03 1.33
CA CYS A 136 10.41 7.57 1.79
C CYS A 136 10.29 7.47 3.32
N GLU A 137 11.36 7.07 4.02
CA GLU A 137 11.37 7.00 5.49
C GLU A 137 11.14 8.35 6.16
N VAL A 138 11.64 9.44 5.54
CA VAL A 138 11.47 10.80 6.04
C VAL A 138 10.05 11.28 5.76
N VAL A 139 9.54 11.00 4.56
CA VAL A 139 8.15 11.31 4.16
C VAL A 139 7.15 10.61 5.07
N ILE A 140 7.28 9.29 5.25
CA ILE A 140 6.37 8.48 6.07
C ILE A 140 6.27 9.01 7.49
N LYS A 141 7.40 9.36 8.12
CA LYS A 141 7.43 9.93 9.46
C LYS A 141 6.82 11.33 9.50
N ALA A 142 7.16 12.19 8.55
CA ALA A 142 6.65 13.56 8.52
C ALA A 142 5.12 13.59 8.27
N VAL A 143 4.64 12.77 7.33
CA VAL A 143 3.20 12.61 7.05
C VAL A 143 2.47 12.04 8.27
N ALA A 144 3.05 11.07 8.98
CA ALA A 144 2.45 10.54 10.20
C ALA A 144 2.29 11.62 11.29
N VAL A 145 3.25 12.55 11.41
CA VAL A 145 3.19 13.67 12.37
C VAL A 145 2.14 14.70 11.95
N ASP A 146 2.15 15.17 10.71
CA ASP A 146 1.22 16.21 10.21
C ASP A 146 -0.25 15.80 10.32
N THR A 147 -0.51 14.52 10.13
CA THR A 147 -1.85 13.97 10.22
C THR A 147 -2.28 13.57 11.64
N SER A 148 -1.40 13.74 12.64
CA SER A 148 -1.68 13.49 14.06
C SER A 148 -2.11 14.74 14.82
N THR A 149 -1.90 15.94 14.27
CA THR A 149 -2.37 17.17 14.88
C THR A 149 -3.89 17.30 14.73
N PRO A 150 -4.66 17.44 15.82
CA PRO A 150 -6.07 17.76 15.72
C PRO A 150 -6.20 19.14 15.09
N GLN A 151 -6.83 19.22 13.92
CA GLN A 151 -7.35 20.48 13.42
C GLN A 151 -8.30 21.02 14.49
N THR A 152 -7.88 22.11 15.12
CA THR A 152 -8.66 22.86 16.12
C THR A 152 -9.71 23.68 15.39
#